data_AF-K2BQF6-F1
#
_entry.id   AF-K2BQF6-F1
#
_cell.length_a   1.000
_cell.length_b   1.000
_cell.length_c   1.000
_cell.angle_alpha   90.00
_cell.angle_beta   90.00
_cell.angle_gamma   90.00
#
_symmetry.space_group_name_H-M   'P 1'
#
loop_
_entity.id
_entity.type
_entity.pdbx_description
1 polymer ?
#
loop_
_entity_poly.entity_id
_entity_poly.type
_entity_poly.pdbx_seq_one_letter_code
_entity_poly.pdbx_strand_id
1 'polypeptide(L)'
;MLKIKIGVVFGGRSGEHEVSLVSAGNVIKALNPDKYDVSLIGITTDGQWIFGPGSLDALKEGGNKNTSKENIMAELRKLDVVFPVLHGPYGEDGTIQGLFE
;
A
#
# COMPACT_ATOMS: atom_id res chain seq x y z
N MET A 1 -19.64 -15.84 -3.43
CA MET A 1 -18.28 -16.22 -3.87
C MET A 1 -17.30 -15.74 -2.81
N LEU A 2 -16.11 -16.35 -2.71
CA LEU A 2 -15.02 -15.79 -1.91
C LEU A 2 -14.60 -14.44 -2.52
N LYS A 3 -14.37 -13.44 -1.67
CA LYS A 3 -13.85 -12.13 -2.11
C LYS A 3 -12.37 -12.26 -2.46
N ILE A 4 -11.91 -11.46 -3.43
CA ILE A 4 -10.50 -11.36 -3.83
C ILE A 4 -9.80 -10.47 -2.81
N LYS A 5 -8.73 -10.96 -2.19
CA LYS A 5 -7.89 -10.19 -1.27
C LYS A 5 -6.95 -9.29 -2.05
N ILE A 6 -7.23 -7.99 -2.04
CA ILE A 6 -6.46 -6.97 -2.74
C ILE A 6 -5.65 -6.15 -1.74
N GLY A 7 -4.33 -6.05 -1.95
CA GLY A 7 -3.49 -5.10 -1.24
C GLY A 7 -3.36 -3.81 -2.02
N VAL A 8 -3.79 -2.69 -1.47
CA VAL A 8 -3.57 -1.36 -2.06
C VAL A 8 -2.32 -0.75 -1.39
N VAL A 9 -1.25 -0.57 -2.17
CA VAL A 9 0.04 -0.05 -1.68
C VAL A 9 0.17 1.43 -2.05
N PHE A 10 0.50 2.30 -1.09
CA PHE A 10 0.52 3.75 -1.30
C PHE A 10 1.51 4.48 -0.38
N GLY A 11 1.67 5.79 -0.58
CA GLY A 11 2.69 6.64 0.03
C GLY A 11 4.02 6.56 -0.71
N GLY A 12 5.05 6.08 -0.02
CA GLY A 12 6.38 5.83 -0.57
C GLY A 12 7.40 6.92 -0.25
N ARG A 13 8.68 6.59 -0.47
CA ARG A 13 9.82 7.51 -0.36
C ARG A 13 9.98 8.32 -1.65
N SER A 14 9.01 9.18 -1.91
CA SER A 14 8.91 10.00 -3.12
C SER A 14 8.45 11.42 -2.78
N GLY A 15 8.84 12.41 -3.59
CA GLY A 15 8.27 13.76 -3.52
C GLY A 15 6.77 13.81 -3.86
N GLU A 16 6.25 12.73 -4.43
CA GLU A 16 4.84 12.54 -4.80
C GLU A 16 4.05 11.73 -3.75
N HIS A 17 4.59 11.60 -2.54
CA HIS A 17 3.96 10.86 -1.43
C HIS A 17 2.49 11.29 -1.20
N GLU A 18 2.23 12.58 -1.09
CA GLU A 18 0.88 13.10 -0.87
C GLU A 18 -0.06 12.84 -2.06
N VAL A 19 0.47 12.90 -3.28
CA VAL A 19 -0.28 12.57 -4.50
C VAL A 19 -0.70 11.10 -4.47
N SER A 20 0.18 10.22 -3.99
CA SER A 20 -0.11 8.80 -3.80
C SER A 20 -1.21 8.58 -2.75
N LEU A 21 -1.18 9.29 -1.61
CA LEU A 21 -2.22 9.17 -0.58
C LEU A 21 -3.61 9.57 -1.11
N VAL A 22 -3.70 10.68 -1.85
CA VAL A 22 -4.95 11.15 -2.47
C VAL A 22 -5.46 10.14 -3.50
N SER A 23 -4.56 9.63 -4.35
CA SER A 23 -4.88 8.63 -5.38
C SER A 23 -5.42 7.35 -4.75
N ALA A 24 -4.75 6.85 -3.70
CA ALA A 24 -5.16 5.66 -2.96
C ALA A 24 -6.54 5.84 -2.33
N GLY A 25 -6.81 7.00 -1.73
CA GLY A 25 -8.12 7.33 -1.18
C GLY A 25 -9.26 7.22 -2.22
N ASN A 26 -9.01 7.62 -3.47
CA ASN A 26 -10.00 7.48 -4.55
C ASN A 26 -10.16 6.03 -5.00
N VAL A 27 -9.06 5.29 -5.15
CA VAL A 27 -9.09 3.86 -5.51
C VAL A 27 -9.88 3.06 -4.47
N ILE A 28 -9.58 3.24 -3.19
CA ILE A 28 -10.24 2.52 -2.08
C ILE A 28 -11.75 2.79 -2.08
N LYS A 29 -12.17 4.04 -2.28
CA LYS A 29 -13.60 4.41 -2.34
C LYS A 29 -14.33 3.80 -3.55
N ALA A 30 -13.62 3.55 -4.65
CA ALA A 30 -14.19 3.01 -5.88
C ALA A 30 -14.22 1.48 -5.93
N LEU A 31 -13.46 0.78 -5.07
CA LEU A 31 -13.43 -0.68 -5.04
C LEU A 31 -14.79 -1.25 -4.62
N ASN A 32 -15.25 -2.26 -5.36
CA ASN A 32 -16.50 -2.95 -5.06
C ASN A 32 -16.36 -3.81 -3.79
N PRO A 33 -17.08 -3.51 -2.70
CA PRO A 33 -16.95 -4.22 -1.43
C PRO A 33 -17.52 -5.64 -1.47
N ASP A 34 -18.38 -5.98 -2.43
CA ASP A 34 -18.90 -7.34 -2.60
C ASP A 34 -17.90 -8.27 -3.30
N LYS A 35 -16.94 -7.69 -4.05
CA LYS A 35 -15.93 -8.43 -4.80
C LYS A 35 -14.57 -8.50 -4.08
N TYR A 36 -14.20 -7.44 -3.37
CA TYR A 36 -12.86 -7.29 -2.83
C TYR A 36 -12.84 -7.23 -1.30
N ASP A 37 -11.85 -7.93 -0.71
CA ASP A 37 -11.43 -7.76 0.67
C ASP A 37 -10.14 -6.93 0.67
N VAL A 38 -10.23 -5.69 1.16
CA VAL A 38 -9.21 -4.65 0.92
C VAL A 38 -8.24 -4.57 2.09
N SER A 39 -6.97 -4.84 1.83
CA SER A 39 -5.86 -4.58 2.76
C SER A 39 -5.14 -3.30 2.38
N LEU A 40 -5.03 -2.37 3.33
CA LEU A 40 -4.31 -1.11 3.13
C LEU A 40 -2.87 -1.23 3.59
N ILE A 41 -1.94 -0.80 2.73
CA ILE A 41 -0.51 -0.95 2.90
C ILE A 41 0.16 0.40 2.62
N GLY A 42 0.44 1.14 3.69
CA GLY A 42 1.13 2.42 3.60
C GLY A 42 2.65 2.25 3.64
N ILE A 43 3.38 3.05 2.87
CA ILE A 43 4.83 3.22 2.96
C ILE A 43 5.08 4.66 3.35
N THR A 44 5.79 4.91 4.46
CA THR A 44 6.13 6.25 4.93
C THR A 44 7.17 6.92 4.01
N THR A 45 7.38 8.22 4.20
CA THR A 45 8.42 8.98 3.47
C THR A 45 9.85 8.52 3.78
N ASP A 46 10.08 7.86 4.92
CA ASP A 46 11.35 7.22 5.28
C ASP A 46 11.40 5.72 4.91
N GLY A 47 10.38 5.18 4.23
CA GLY A 47 10.36 3.83 3.67
C GLY A 47 9.88 2.72 4.60
N GLN A 48 9.27 3.07 5.73
CA GLN A 48 8.70 2.14 6.70
C GLN A 48 7.30 1.70 6.27
N TRP A 49 6.93 0.45 6.54
CA TRP A 49 5.66 -0.15 6.07
C TRP A 49 4.63 -0.23 7.19
N ILE A 50 3.41 0.22 6.91
CA ILE A 50 2.26 0.23 7.83
C ILE A 50 1.11 -0.57 7.20
N PHE A 51 0.73 -1.66 7.85
CA PHE A 51 -0.40 -2.50 7.43
C PHE A 51 -1.64 -2.21 8.27
N GLY A 52 -2.81 -2.27 7.63
CA GLY A 52 -4.12 -2.27 8.28
C GLY A 52 -4.98 -1.04 7.95
N PRO A 53 -6.25 -1.04 8.37
CA PRO A 53 -7.24 -0.04 7.95
C PRO A 53 -6.89 1.39 8.36
N GLY A 54 -6.12 1.58 9.45
CA GLY A 54 -5.66 2.90 9.89
C GLY A 54 -4.39 3.40 9.19
N SER A 55 -3.83 2.67 8.23
CA SER A 55 -2.58 3.04 7.57
C SER A 55 -2.65 4.36 6.80
N LEU A 56 -3.77 4.64 6.14
CA LEU A 56 -3.95 5.89 5.38
C LEU A 56 -3.98 7.11 6.30
N ASP A 57 -4.69 7.02 7.41
CA ASP A 57 -4.77 8.11 8.40
C ASP A 57 -3.44 8.26 9.13
N ALA A 58 -2.80 7.15 9.50
CA ALA A 58 -1.47 7.16 10.11
C ALA A 58 -0.45 7.88 9.20
N LEU A 59 -0.45 7.66 7.89
CA LEU A 59 0.48 8.34 6.99
C LEU A 59 0.23 9.85 6.90
N LYS A 60 -1.03 10.29 6.89
CA LYS A 60 -1.38 11.72 6.92
C LYS A 60 -0.93 12.42 8.20
N GLU A 61 -0.85 11.66 9.30
CA GLU A 61 -0.41 12.15 10.61
C GLU A 61 1.11 12.02 10.82
N GLY A 62 1.87 11.58 9.80
CA GLY A 62 3.32 11.38 9.90
C GLY A 62 3.72 10.13 10.70
N GLY A 63 2.82 9.14 10.79
CA GLY A 63 3.01 7.89 11.51
C GLY A 63 4.27 7.16 11.08
N ASN A 64 5.00 6.61 12.05
CA ASN A 64 6.21 5.82 11.83
C ASN A 64 6.01 4.41 12.41
N LYS A 65 6.26 3.37 11.62
CA LYS A 65 6.20 1.98 12.09
C LYS A 65 7.25 1.12 11.43
N ASN A 66 8.20 0.65 12.20
CA ASN A 66 9.21 -0.28 11.70
C ASN A 66 8.65 -1.71 11.62
N THR A 67 8.34 -2.16 10.41
CA THR A 67 7.90 -3.54 10.13
C THR A 67 9.06 -4.30 9.50
N SER A 68 9.43 -5.46 10.07
CA SER A 68 10.52 -6.28 9.53
C SER A 68 10.21 -6.80 8.13
N LYS A 69 11.28 -7.10 7.36
CA LYS A 69 11.15 -7.64 6.00
C LYS A 69 10.37 -8.96 5.98
N GLU A 70 10.60 -9.82 6.97
CA GLU A 70 9.90 -11.11 7.11
C GLU A 70 8.40 -10.89 7.28
N ASN A 71 8.00 -9.90 8.09
CA ASN A 71 6.60 -9.56 8.30
C ASN A 71 5.97 -8.92 7.05
N ILE A 72 6.69 -8.05 6.35
CA ILE A 72 6.23 -7.48 5.06
C ILE A 72 5.92 -8.61 4.08
N MET A 73 6.86 -9.55 3.88
CA MET A 73 6.67 -10.67 2.97
C MET A 73 5.54 -11.62 3.43
N ALA A 74 5.39 -11.82 4.73
CA ALA A 74 4.31 -12.63 5.28
C ALA A 74 2.94 -12.00 5.03
N GLU A 75 2.80 -10.67 5.14
CA GLU A 75 1.55 -9.98 4.83
C GLU A 75 1.27 -9.98 3.32
N LEU A 76 2.27 -9.69 2.47
CA LEU A 76 2.10 -9.69 1.01
C LEU A 76 1.66 -11.06 0.47
N ARG A 77 2.17 -12.16 1.03
CA ARG A 77 1.80 -13.54 0.64
C ARG A 77 0.35 -13.92 0.97
N LYS A 78 -0.36 -13.15 1.79
CA LYS A 78 -1.78 -13.39 2.11
C LYS A 78 -2.73 -12.84 1.04
N LEU A 79 -2.21 -12.04 0.10
CA LEU A 79 -2.98 -11.32 -0.91
C LEU A 79 -3.09 -12.15 -2.18
N ASP A 80 -4.23 -12.03 -2.86
CA ASP A 80 -4.43 -12.62 -4.19
C ASP A 80 -3.88 -11.68 -5.28
N VAL A 81 -3.92 -10.37 -5.05
CA VAL A 81 -3.44 -9.34 -5.98
C VAL A 81 -2.95 -8.11 -5.22
N VAL A 82 -1.93 -7.46 -5.76
CA VAL A 82 -1.44 -6.16 -5.28
C VAL A 82 -1.74 -5.09 -6.31
N PHE A 83 -2.24 -3.95 -5.85
CA PHE A 83 -2.51 -2.78 -6.66
C PHE A 83 -1.60 -1.64 -6.16
N PRO A 84 -0.45 -1.38 -6.81
CA PRO A 84 0.44 -0.30 -6.44
C PRO A 84 -0.16 1.04 -6.89
N VAL A 85 -0.41 1.92 -5.93
CA VAL A 85 -0.81 3.32 -6.11
C VAL A 85 0.36 4.20 -5.65
N LEU A 86 1.54 3.99 -6.22
CA LEU A 86 2.76 4.73 -5.90
C LEU A 86 3.14 5.58 -7.11
N HIS A 87 3.77 6.73 -6.85
CA HIS A 87 4.20 7.67 -7.90
C HIS A 87 5.69 7.99 -7.76
N GLY A 88 6.39 8.10 -8.89
CA GLY A 88 7.79 8.48 -8.95
C GLY A 88 8.75 7.40 -8.46
N PRO A 89 9.90 7.79 -7.85
CA PRO A 89 10.91 6.85 -7.39
C PRO A 89 10.36 5.77 -6.45
N TYR A 90 10.88 4.56 -6.58
CA TYR A 90 10.45 3.34 -5.91
C TYR A 90 9.03 2.84 -6.27
N GLY A 91 8.21 3.66 -6.94
CA GLY A 91 6.85 3.33 -7.34
C GLY A 91 6.72 2.95 -8.82
N GLU A 92 7.28 3.77 -9.71
CA GLU A 92 7.13 3.65 -11.17
C GLU A 92 8.47 3.34 -11.87
N ASP A 93 9.54 3.15 -11.11
CA ASP A 93 10.90 2.92 -11.61
C ASP A 93 11.31 1.43 -11.67
N GLY A 94 10.40 0.52 -11.38
CA GLY A 94 10.66 -0.92 -11.34
C GLY A 94 10.99 -1.47 -9.94
N THR A 95 11.24 -0.63 -8.94
CA THR A 95 11.68 -1.12 -7.61
C THR A 95 10.60 -1.93 -6.91
N ILE A 96 9.38 -1.40 -6.80
CA ILE A 96 8.28 -2.12 -6.14
C ILE A 96 7.85 -3.33 -6.97
N GLN A 97 7.95 -3.25 -8.30
CA GLN A 97 7.66 -4.35 -9.20
C GLN A 97 8.63 -5.51 -8.97
N GLY A 98 9.93 -5.22 -8.81
CA GLY A 98 10.94 -6.22 -8.47
C GLY A 98 10.75 -6.89 -7.11
N LEU A 99 9.97 -6.30 -6.19
CA LEU A 99 9.55 -6.95 -4.94
C LEU A 99 8.41 -7.95 -5.17
N PHE A 100 7.58 -7.74 -6.19
CA PHE A 100 6.38 -8.54 -6.46
C PHE A 100 6.62 -9.74 -7.38
N GLU A 101 7.76 -9.79 -8.09
CA GLU A 101 8.24 -10.93 -8.88
C GLU A 101 8.96 -11.98 -8.00
#